data_AF-A0A943B6G7-F1
#
_entry.id   AF-A0A943B6G7-F1
#
_cell.length_a   1.000
_cell.length_b   1.000
_cell.length_c   1.000
_cell.angle_alpha   90.00
_cell.angle_beta   90.00
_cell.angle_gamma   90.00
#
_symmetry.space_group_name_H-M   'P 1'
#
loop_
_entity.id
_entity.type
_entity.pdbx_description
1 polymer ?
#
loop_
_entity_poly.entity_id
_entity_poly.type
_entity_poly.pdbx_seq_one_letter_code
_entity_poly.pdbx_strand_id
1 'polypeptide(L)'
;MTVEARAQRVLYQGNGTAVEFPFDFAVYAANQVRVVTADAFGNETERAHGAEFSVRLGAGGVGGYAGGTVVYPLSGAPLAPGEKIAVLSAVPSTQDKSFPNNTPYFQEQIEGGLDKATRLIQQLEADVARSIKVPPTSAESPEDMGAELLGARDEAVAAAESAGGALVGAEAARDAASGEVDRAAREADRARDEA
;
A
#
# COMPACT_ATOMS: atom_id res chain seq x y z
N MET A 1 -2.82 33.18 7.12
CA MET A 1 -3.48 31.87 7.02
C MET A 1 -2.60 30.84 7.72
N THR A 2 -3.19 29.89 8.45
CA THR A 2 -2.43 28.81 9.13
C THR A 2 -2.78 27.47 8.52
N VAL A 3 -1.80 26.59 8.33
CA VAL A 3 -2.03 25.22 7.86
C VAL A 3 -2.59 24.37 9.01
N GLU A 4 -3.85 23.95 8.89
CA GLU A 4 -4.43 22.95 9.80
C GLU A 4 -4.01 21.52 9.41
N ALA A 5 -4.00 20.60 10.37
CA ALA A 5 -3.67 19.20 10.12
C ALA A 5 -4.74 18.54 9.24
N ARG A 6 -4.34 18.04 8.07
CA ARG A 6 -5.19 17.26 7.16
C ARG A 6 -4.47 15.99 6.73
N ALA A 7 -5.24 14.95 6.44
CA ALA A 7 -4.69 13.71 5.91
C ALA A 7 -4.03 13.97 4.54
N GLN A 8 -2.74 13.71 4.42
CA GLN A 8 -1.99 13.87 3.15
C GLN A 8 -2.27 12.75 2.15
N ARG A 9 -3.23 11.88 2.47
CA ARG A 9 -3.68 10.75 1.66
C ARG A 9 -5.14 10.47 1.94
N VAL A 10 -5.91 10.21 0.88
CA VAL A 10 -7.26 9.64 0.95
C VAL A 10 -7.31 8.34 0.15
N LEU A 11 -7.99 7.32 0.67
CA LEU A 11 -8.14 6.01 0.05
C LEU A 11 -9.61 5.76 -0.29
N TYR A 12 -9.87 5.31 -1.50
CA TYR A 12 -11.19 4.92 -1.99
C TYR A 12 -11.19 3.48 -2.50
N GLN A 13 -12.35 2.83 -2.36
CA GLN A 13 -12.62 1.51 -2.89
C GLN A 13 -13.38 1.65 -4.22
N GLY A 14 -13.01 0.86 -5.21
CA GLY A 14 -13.73 0.75 -6.48
C GLY A 14 -15.14 0.19 -6.28
N ASN A 15 -16.08 0.69 -7.05
CA ASN A 15 -17.49 0.27 -7.04
C ASN A 15 -18.05 0.04 -8.47
N GLY A 16 -17.19 0.08 -9.48
CA GLY A 16 -17.52 -0.07 -10.89
C GLY A 16 -18.18 1.15 -11.56
N THR A 17 -18.39 2.26 -10.84
CA THR A 17 -19.13 3.43 -11.37
C THR A 17 -18.54 4.80 -11.02
N ALA A 18 -17.87 4.93 -9.87
CA ALA A 18 -17.32 6.20 -9.41
C ALA A 18 -16.10 6.62 -10.24
N VAL A 19 -16.09 7.88 -10.67
CA VAL A 19 -14.98 8.49 -11.43
C VAL A 19 -14.44 9.76 -10.79
N GLU A 20 -15.03 10.21 -9.68
CA GLU A 20 -14.65 11.43 -8.96
C GLU A 20 -14.24 11.09 -7.54
N PHE A 21 -13.03 11.52 -7.17
CA PHE A 21 -12.40 11.20 -5.90
C PHE A 21 -11.96 12.50 -5.22
N PRO A 22 -12.75 13.04 -4.28
CA PRO A 22 -12.42 14.29 -3.62
C PRO A 22 -11.20 14.15 -2.71
N PHE A 23 -10.55 15.27 -2.39
CA PHE A 23 -9.52 15.35 -1.36
C PHE A 23 -9.55 16.73 -0.72
N ASP A 24 -8.97 16.86 0.47
CA ASP A 24 -9.03 18.07 1.31
C ASP A 24 -7.65 18.66 1.66
N PHE A 25 -6.57 17.91 1.42
CA PHE A 25 -5.21 18.40 1.58
C PHE A 25 -4.91 19.54 0.61
N ALA A 26 -4.00 20.43 1.01
CA ALA A 26 -3.73 21.66 0.28
C ALA A 26 -2.58 21.48 -0.71
N VAL A 27 -2.77 21.95 -1.94
CA VAL A 27 -1.79 21.94 -3.03
C VAL A 27 -1.73 23.29 -3.73
N TYR A 28 -0.66 23.56 -4.47
CA TYR A 28 -0.50 24.80 -5.24
C TYR A 28 -0.85 24.62 -6.72
N ALA A 29 -0.82 23.39 -7.23
CA ALA A 29 -1.13 23.07 -8.61
C ALA A 29 -1.61 21.62 -8.76
N ALA A 30 -2.30 21.34 -9.87
CA ALA A 30 -2.89 20.04 -10.17
C ALA A 30 -1.84 18.91 -10.25
N ASN A 31 -0.63 19.25 -10.72
CA ASN A 31 0.49 18.31 -10.82
C ASN A 31 1.15 17.98 -9.46
N GLN A 32 0.67 18.55 -8.36
CA GLN A 32 1.13 18.23 -6.99
C GLN A 32 0.21 17.22 -6.29
N VAL A 33 -0.61 16.51 -7.08
CA VAL A 33 -1.42 15.38 -6.63
C VAL A 33 -0.90 14.13 -7.31
N ARG A 34 -0.61 13.11 -6.51
CA ARG A 34 -0.20 11.79 -6.98
C ARG A 34 -1.35 10.81 -6.83
N VAL A 35 -1.58 9.99 -7.85
CA VAL A 35 -2.64 8.98 -7.88
C VAL A 35 -2.01 7.62 -8.07
N VAL A 36 -2.33 6.70 -7.17
CA VAL A 36 -1.92 5.30 -7.22
C VAL A 36 -3.16 4.43 -7.16
N THR A 37 -3.29 3.46 -8.06
CA THR A 37 -4.35 2.46 -7.99
C THR A 37 -3.78 1.11 -7.60
N ALA A 38 -4.55 0.29 -6.90
CA ALA A 38 -4.20 -1.10 -6.65
C ALA A 38 -5.27 -2.03 -7.26
N ASP A 39 -4.84 -3.11 -7.89
CA ASP A 39 -5.75 -4.16 -8.34
C ASP A 39 -6.28 -5.01 -7.15
N ALA A 40 -7.13 -6.00 -7.43
CA ALA A 40 -7.69 -6.88 -6.41
C ALA A 40 -6.63 -7.73 -5.66
N PHE A 41 -5.43 -7.87 -6.22
CA PHE A 41 -4.31 -8.59 -5.61
C PHE A 41 -3.37 -7.66 -4.84
N GLY A 42 -3.63 -6.34 -4.87
CA GLY A 42 -2.81 -5.33 -4.20
C GLY A 42 -1.62 -4.85 -5.02
N ASN A 43 -1.54 -5.16 -6.33
CA ASN A 43 -0.47 -4.63 -7.18
C ASN A 43 -0.72 -3.15 -7.45
N GLU A 44 0.18 -2.29 -6.97
CA GLU A 44 0.08 -0.85 -7.12
C GLU A 44 0.61 -0.37 -8.48
N THR A 45 -0.07 0.60 -9.07
CA THR A 45 0.32 1.29 -10.30
C THR A 45 0.11 2.79 -10.14
N GLU A 46 1.18 3.55 -10.32
CA GLU A 46 1.10 5.02 -10.38
C GLU A 46 0.48 5.47 -11.70
N ARG A 47 -0.42 6.44 -11.64
CA ARG A 47 -1.15 6.96 -12.79
C ARG A 47 -0.56 8.26 -13.28
N ALA A 48 -0.56 8.47 -14.59
CA ALA A 48 -0.03 9.66 -15.24
C ALA A 48 -1.06 10.80 -15.27
N HIS A 49 -0.73 11.93 -14.65
CA HIS A 49 -1.55 13.14 -14.69
C HIS A 49 -1.65 13.68 -16.12
N GLY A 50 -2.87 14.02 -16.56
CA GLY A 50 -3.17 14.54 -17.90
C GLY A 50 -3.43 13.46 -18.96
N ALA A 51 -2.96 12.23 -18.74
CA ALA A 51 -3.21 11.09 -19.64
C ALA A 51 -4.24 10.10 -19.06
N GLU A 52 -4.08 9.72 -17.79
CA GLU A 52 -4.94 8.73 -17.14
C GLU A 52 -5.92 9.36 -16.13
N PHE A 53 -5.52 10.45 -15.47
CA PHE A 53 -6.36 11.20 -14.54
C PHE A 53 -6.22 12.72 -14.74
N SER A 54 -7.20 13.48 -14.26
CA SER A 54 -7.10 14.94 -14.15
C SER A 54 -7.48 15.41 -12.76
N VAL A 55 -7.06 16.62 -12.39
CA VAL A 55 -7.37 17.21 -11.08
C VAL A 55 -8.13 18.52 -11.27
N ARG A 56 -9.30 18.61 -10.64
CA ARG A 56 -10.04 19.86 -10.49
C ARG A 56 -9.77 20.39 -9.09
N LEU A 57 -9.02 21.48 -8.99
CA LEU A 57 -8.73 22.11 -7.70
C LEU A 57 -9.94 22.87 -7.20
N GLY A 58 -10.25 22.75 -5.91
CA GLY A 58 -11.24 23.61 -5.26
C GLY A 58 -10.70 25.05 -5.20
N ALA A 59 -11.56 26.06 -5.18
CA ALA A 59 -11.12 27.45 -5.07
C ALA A 59 -10.26 27.66 -3.81
N GLY A 60 -9.04 28.17 -3.99
CA GLY A 60 -8.04 28.37 -2.94
C GLY A 60 -7.94 29.82 -2.49
N GLY A 61 -7.64 30.04 -1.21
CA GLY A 61 -7.26 31.35 -0.69
C GLY A 61 -5.76 31.64 -0.84
N VAL A 62 -5.29 32.72 -0.19
CA VAL A 62 -3.86 33.07 -0.12
C VAL A 62 -3.09 31.92 0.55
N GLY A 63 -2.16 31.27 -0.16
CA GLY A 63 -1.44 30.09 0.36
C GLY A 63 -1.78 28.76 -0.36
N GLY A 64 -2.62 28.78 -1.40
CA GLY A 64 -2.85 27.65 -2.30
C GLY A 64 -4.30 27.17 -2.32
N TYR A 65 -4.54 26.09 -3.07
CA TYR A 65 -5.85 25.44 -3.19
C TYR A 65 -6.05 24.47 -2.02
N ALA A 66 -7.18 24.61 -1.32
CA ALA A 66 -7.60 23.67 -0.29
C ALA A 66 -8.46 22.59 -0.94
N GLY A 67 -7.92 21.38 -1.06
CA GLY A 67 -8.63 20.26 -1.63
C GLY A 67 -8.88 20.35 -3.13
N GLY A 68 -9.71 19.44 -3.60
CA GLY A 68 -10.06 19.29 -5.00
C GLY A 68 -10.69 17.94 -5.27
N THR A 69 -10.74 17.56 -6.53
CA THR A 69 -11.29 16.29 -6.99
C THR A 69 -10.42 15.72 -8.09
N VAL A 70 -9.93 14.51 -7.86
CA VAL A 70 -9.33 13.69 -8.91
C VAL A 70 -10.45 13.09 -9.75
N VAL A 71 -10.30 13.18 -11.07
CA VAL A 71 -11.16 12.51 -12.04
C VAL A 71 -10.36 11.39 -12.66
N TYR A 72 -10.77 10.15 -12.37
CA TYR A 72 -10.09 8.94 -12.84
C TYR A 72 -11.10 7.80 -13.02
N PRO A 73 -10.96 6.96 -14.05
CA PRO A 73 -10.07 7.15 -15.18
C PRO A 73 -10.62 8.18 -16.17
N LEU A 74 -9.76 8.81 -16.98
CA LEU A 74 -10.21 9.69 -18.07
C LEU A 74 -10.77 8.90 -19.26
N SER A 75 -10.39 7.62 -19.40
CA SER A 75 -10.89 6.70 -20.41
C SER A 75 -10.87 5.27 -19.88
N GLY A 76 -11.76 4.41 -20.39
CA GLY A 76 -11.90 3.03 -19.91
C GLY A 76 -12.95 2.87 -18.82
N ALA A 77 -12.98 1.69 -18.20
CA ALA A 77 -13.96 1.35 -17.16
C ALA A 77 -13.53 1.92 -15.79
N PRO A 78 -14.46 2.40 -14.95
CA PRO A 78 -14.17 2.76 -13.57
C PRO A 78 -13.65 1.56 -12.77
N LEU A 79 -12.98 1.84 -11.65
CA LEU A 79 -12.40 0.82 -10.77
C LEU A 79 -13.47 -0.14 -10.27
N ALA A 80 -13.28 -1.44 -10.51
CA ALA A 80 -14.17 -2.51 -10.10
C ALA A 80 -14.14 -2.75 -8.58
N PRO A 81 -15.16 -3.41 -8.00
CA PRO A 81 -15.10 -3.87 -6.62
C PRO A 81 -13.84 -4.71 -6.36
N GLY A 82 -13.12 -4.38 -5.28
CA GLY A 82 -11.85 -5.01 -4.92
C GLY A 82 -10.62 -4.21 -5.35
N GLU A 83 -10.74 -3.33 -6.34
CA GLU A 83 -9.69 -2.38 -6.72
C GLU A 83 -9.73 -1.14 -5.83
N LYS A 84 -8.60 -0.44 -5.71
CA LYS A 84 -8.43 0.74 -4.85
C LYS A 84 -7.81 1.91 -5.60
N ILE A 85 -8.07 3.11 -5.12
CA ILE A 85 -7.35 4.33 -5.52
C ILE A 85 -6.95 5.13 -4.29
N ALA A 86 -5.67 5.46 -4.22
CA ALA A 86 -5.10 6.38 -3.26
C ALA A 86 -4.78 7.71 -3.96
N VAL A 87 -5.25 8.79 -3.36
CA VAL A 87 -4.97 10.17 -3.77
C VAL A 87 -4.04 10.77 -2.71
N LEU A 88 -2.85 11.18 -3.11
CA LEU A 88 -1.78 11.65 -2.21
C LEU A 88 -1.33 13.07 -2.56
N SER A 89 -0.90 13.81 -1.55
CA SER A 89 -0.11 15.02 -1.75
C SER A 89 1.27 14.66 -2.33
N ALA A 90 1.70 15.41 -3.33
CA ALA A 90 3.02 15.31 -3.95
C ALA A 90 3.60 16.70 -4.19
N VAL A 91 3.59 17.54 -3.15
CA VAL A 91 4.21 18.87 -3.22
C VAL A 91 5.73 18.71 -3.37
N PRO A 92 6.37 19.37 -4.34
CA PRO A 92 7.81 19.28 -4.52
C PRO A 92 8.57 19.82 -3.30
N SER A 93 9.54 19.04 -2.82
CA SER A 93 10.44 19.37 -1.71
C SER A 93 11.52 20.40 -2.08
N THR A 94 11.13 21.46 -2.78
CA THR A 94 11.99 22.58 -3.21
C THR A 94 11.70 23.84 -2.40
N GLN A 95 12.70 24.70 -2.24
CA GLN A 95 12.50 26.05 -1.72
C GLN A 95 12.40 27.04 -2.89
N ASP A 96 11.19 27.54 -3.17
CA ASP A 96 10.97 28.45 -4.29
C ASP A 96 11.10 29.94 -3.88
N LYS A 97 11.17 30.24 -2.58
CA LYS A 97 11.31 31.59 -2.03
C LYS A 97 12.77 31.93 -1.78
N SER A 98 13.22 33.05 -2.35
CA SER A 98 14.53 33.63 -2.11
C SER A 98 14.35 35.08 -1.65
N PHE A 99 14.93 35.42 -0.50
CA PHE A 99 14.81 36.74 0.12
C PHE A 99 16.13 37.51 -0.02
N PRO A 100 16.15 38.67 -0.71
CA PRO A 100 17.36 39.47 -0.85
C PRO A 100 17.66 40.26 0.43
N ASN A 101 18.93 40.39 0.80
CA ASN A 101 19.33 41.21 1.94
C ASN A 101 18.96 42.70 1.73
N ASN A 102 18.63 43.39 2.82
CA ASN A 102 18.40 44.84 2.87
C ASN A 102 17.23 45.37 2.00
N THR A 103 16.24 44.52 1.70
CA THR A 103 15.02 44.93 0.96
C THR A 103 13.79 44.62 1.81
N PRO A 104 12.73 45.45 1.77
CA PRO A 104 11.46 45.11 2.42
C PRO A 104 10.90 43.79 1.87
N TYR A 105 10.43 42.91 2.76
CA TYR A 105 9.77 41.65 2.40
C TYR A 105 8.26 41.79 2.54
N PHE A 106 7.53 41.09 1.67
CA PHE A 106 6.09 40.96 1.80
C PHE A 106 5.76 39.82 2.76
N GLN A 107 4.89 40.07 3.73
CA GLN A 107 4.51 39.09 4.76
C GLN A 107 3.91 37.83 4.11
N GLU A 108 3.19 37.98 3.01
CA GLU A 108 2.58 36.92 2.22
C GLU A 108 3.63 35.96 1.63
N GLN A 109 4.84 36.44 1.32
CA GLN A 109 5.90 35.57 0.80
C GLN A 109 6.55 34.73 1.89
N ILE A 110 6.69 35.30 3.10
CA ILE A 110 7.21 34.59 4.27
C ILE A 110 6.18 33.54 4.70
N GLU A 111 4.92 33.94 4.83
CA GLU A 111 3.82 33.06 5.19
C GLU A 111 3.67 31.91 4.19
N GLY A 112 3.65 32.20 2.88
CA GLY A 112 3.57 31.15 1.87
C GLY A 112 4.76 30.17 1.89
N GLY A 113 5.95 30.62 2.28
CA GLY A 113 7.12 29.76 2.47
C GLY A 113 7.00 28.86 3.70
N LEU A 114 6.55 29.42 4.83
CA LEU A 114 6.30 28.66 6.05
C LEU A 114 5.18 27.63 5.87
N ASP A 115 4.08 28.02 5.19
CA ASP A 115 2.99 27.12 4.85
C ASP A 115 3.46 25.93 4.01
N LYS A 116 4.32 26.18 3.00
CA LYS A 116 4.90 25.10 2.18
C LYS A 116 5.75 24.17 3.04
N ALA A 117 6.59 24.73 3.93
CA ALA A 117 7.43 23.94 4.82
C ALA A 117 6.60 23.05 5.76
N THR A 118 5.55 23.59 6.39
CA THR A 118 4.64 22.82 7.23
C THR A 118 3.95 21.70 6.46
N ARG A 119 3.53 21.94 5.22
CA ARG A 119 2.93 20.88 4.37
C ARG A 119 3.93 19.79 3.99
N LEU A 120 5.17 20.15 3.67
CA LEU A 120 6.23 19.17 3.41
C LEU A 120 6.50 18.29 4.65
N ILE A 121 6.46 18.88 5.85
CA ILE A 121 6.55 18.13 7.11
C ILE A 121 5.36 17.18 7.27
N GLN A 122 4.12 17.64 7.06
CA GLN A 122 2.94 16.78 7.14
C GLN A 122 2.97 15.64 6.10
N GLN A 123 3.46 15.90 4.89
CA GLN A 123 3.64 14.89 3.84
C GLN A 123 4.68 13.85 4.28
N LEU A 124 5.83 14.30 4.80
CA LEU A 124 6.86 13.44 5.34
C LEU A 124 6.36 12.60 6.53
N GLU A 125 5.63 13.20 7.46
CA GLU A 125 5.00 12.49 8.58
C GLU A 125 4.05 11.39 8.09
N ALA A 126 3.25 11.67 7.07
CA ALA A 126 2.35 10.70 6.48
C ALA A 126 3.10 9.55 5.81
N ASP A 127 4.21 9.82 5.12
CA ASP A 127 5.05 8.80 4.48
C ASP A 127 5.77 7.95 5.53
N VAL A 128 6.43 8.57 6.51
CA VAL A 128 7.12 7.89 7.61
C VAL A 128 6.15 7.09 8.49
N ALA A 129 4.90 7.53 8.64
CA ALA A 129 3.86 6.76 9.33
C ALA A 129 3.53 5.42 8.65
N ARG A 130 3.85 5.26 7.36
CA ARG A 130 3.66 4.03 6.58
C ARG A 130 4.96 3.25 6.35
N SER A 131 6.08 3.73 6.89
CA SER A 131 7.37 3.02 6.82
C SER A 131 7.47 1.95 7.91
N ILE A 132 8.32 0.96 7.64
CA ILE A 132 8.82 0.04 8.67
C ILE A 132 9.64 0.85 9.68
N LYS A 133 9.38 0.68 10.98
CA LYS A 133 10.06 1.41 12.06
C LYS A 133 10.77 0.44 13.00
N VAL A 134 12.05 0.69 13.23
CA VAL A 134 12.84 0.02 14.25
C VAL A 134 12.83 0.82 15.55
N PRO A 135 12.91 0.16 16.74
CA PRO A 135 13.02 0.86 18.01
C PRO A 135 14.23 1.80 18.06
N PRO A 136 14.15 2.95 18.76
CA PRO A 136 15.23 3.93 18.79
C PRO A 136 16.52 3.44 19.48
N THR A 137 16.44 2.36 20.25
CA THR A 137 17.57 1.71 20.92
C THR A 137 18.09 0.48 20.16
N SER A 138 17.48 0.13 19.02
CA SER A 138 17.92 -1.01 18.22
C SER A 138 19.20 -0.67 17.46
N ALA A 139 20.09 -1.66 17.34
CA ALA A 139 21.22 -1.59 16.42
C ALA A 139 20.84 -2.03 14.99
N GLU A 140 19.63 -2.55 14.82
CA GLU A 140 19.10 -3.10 13.57
C GLU A 140 18.51 -2.00 12.68
N SER A 141 18.75 -2.10 11.37
CA SER A 141 18.15 -1.21 10.38
C SER A 141 16.77 -1.72 9.91
N PRO A 142 15.89 -0.85 9.36
CA PRO A 142 14.65 -1.30 8.72
C PRO A 142 14.87 -2.36 7.62
N GLU A 143 16.02 -2.30 6.94
CA GLU A 143 16.43 -3.27 5.91
C GLU A 143 16.72 -4.64 6.52
N ASP A 144 17.43 -4.69 7.65
CA ASP A 144 17.72 -5.94 8.37
C ASP A 144 16.42 -6.59 8.87
N MET A 145 15.54 -5.80 9.48
CA MET A 145 14.24 -6.30 9.96
C MET A 145 13.36 -6.78 8.79
N GLY A 146 13.45 -6.11 7.64
CA GLY A 146 12.80 -6.56 6.40
C GLY A 146 13.33 -7.91 5.92
N ALA A 147 14.65 -8.13 5.98
CA ALA A 147 15.26 -9.40 5.61
C ALA A 147 14.87 -10.52 6.58
N GLU A 148 14.82 -10.25 7.89
CA GLU A 148 14.39 -11.22 8.90
C GLU A 148 12.94 -11.66 8.67
N LEU A 149 12.02 -10.71 8.44
CA LEU A 149 10.61 -11.02 8.18
C LEU A 149 10.41 -11.88 6.92
N LEU A 150 11.17 -11.60 5.86
CA LEU A 150 11.13 -12.39 4.64
C LEU A 150 11.74 -13.78 4.83
N GLY A 151 12.84 -13.89 5.58
CA GLY A 151 13.45 -15.17 5.94
C GLY A 151 12.50 -16.03 6.77
N ALA A 152 11.89 -15.47 7.81
CA ALA A 152 10.92 -16.16 8.65
C ALA A 152 9.69 -16.66 7.86
N ARG A 153 9.24 -15.89 6.86
CA ARG A 153 8.19 -16.32 5.92
C ARG A 153 8.65 -17.54 5.12
N ASP A 154 9.84 -17.50 4.55
CA ASP A 154 10.35 -18.58 3.70
C ASP A 154 10.58 -19.87 4.50
N GLU A 155 11.08 -19.76 5.73
CA GLU A 155 11.18 -20.88 6.67
C GLU A 155 9.81 -21.47 7.02
N ALA A 156 8.80 -20.63 7.25
CA ALA A 156 7.44 -21.09 7.53
C ALA A 156 6.83 -21.82 6.32
N VAL A 157 7.09 -21.36 5.10
CA VAL A 157 6.67 -22.03 3.87
C VAL A 157 7.34 -23.41 3.74
N ALA A 158 8.66 -23.48 3.93
CA ALA A 158 9.40 -24.75 3.87
C ALA A 158 8.94 -25.76 4.95
N ALA A 159 8.62 -25.27 6.15
CA ALA A 159 8.06 -26.08 7.23
C ALA A 159 6.67 -26.62 6.85
N ALA A 160 5.81 -25.79 6.26
CA ALA A 160 4.48 -26.21 5.80
C ALA A 160 4.55 -27.26 4.68
N GLU A 161 5.46 -27.11 3.73
CA GLU A 161 5.71 -28.10 2.67
C GLU A 161 6.21 -29.43 3.26
N SER A 162 7.15 -29.36 4.21
CA SER A 162 7.68 -30.55 4.90
C SER A 162 6.58 -31.28 5.67
N ALA A 163 5.71 -30.55 6.37
CA ALA A 163 4.57 -31.12 7.07
C ALA A 163 3.55 -31.77 6.11
N GLY A 164 3.29 -31.14 4.97
CA GLY A 164 2.47 -31.71 3.90
C GLY A 164 3.05 -33.01 3.35
N GLY A 165 4.36 -33.05 3.09
CA GLY A 165 5.05 -34.27 2.66
C GLY A 165 4.98 -35.39 3.69
N ALA A 166 5.15 -35.06 4.99
CA ALA A 166 5.01 -36.03 6.07
C ALA A 166 3.58 -36.59 6.18
N LEU A 167 2.55 -35.76 5.98
CA LEU A 167 1.16 -36.20 5.95
C LEU A 167 0.92 -37.20 4.80
N VAL A 168 1.37 -36.89 3.59
CA VAL A 168 1.27 -37.78 2.43
C VAL A 168 1.99 -39.11 2.70
N GLY A 169 3.17 -39.06 3.32
CA GLY A 169 3.90 -40.26 3.74
C GLY A 169 3.15 -41.11 4.77
N ALA A 170 2.51 -40.46 5.75
CA ALA A 170 1.71 -41.14 6.76
C ALA A 170 0.44 -41.78 6.16
N GLU A 171 -0.22 -41.11 5.21
CA GLU A 171 -1.37 -41.67 4.48
C GLU A 171 -0.97 -42.89 3.65
N ALA A 172 0.15 -42.82 2.91
CA ALA A 172 0.68 -43.96 2.17
C ALA A 172 1.03 -45.15 3.08
N ALA A 173 1.63 -44.89 4.25
CA ALA A 173 1.94 -45.93 5.23
C ALA A 173 0.67 -46.58 5.82
N ARG A 174 -0.35 -45.77 6.13
CA ARG A 174 -1.67 -46.24 6.58
C ARG A 174 -2.32 -47.14 5.52
N ASP A 175 -2.32 -46.70 4.28
CA ASP A 175 -2.96 -47.44 3.18
C ASP A 175 -2.21 -48.76 2.91
N ALA A 176 -0.87 -48.77 2.95
CA ALA A 176 -0.08 -49.99 2.87
C ALA A 176 -0.39 -50.97 4.02
N ALA A 177 -0.49 -50.48 5.25
CA ALA A 177 -0.83 -51.30 6.41
C ALA A 177 -2.23 -51.93 6.27
N SER A 178 -3.23 -51.17 5.79
CA SER A 178 -4.56 -51.71 5.49
C SER A 178 -4.52 -52.80 4.42
N GLY A 179 -3.68 -52.62 3.39
CA GLY A 179 -3.48 -53.62 2.34
C GLY A 179 -2.89 -54.94 2.86
N GLU A 180 -1.94 -54.89 3.81
CA GLU A 180 -1.39 -56.09 4.44
C GLU A 180 -2.42 -56.81 5.32
N VAL A 181 -3.22 -56.06 6.09
CA VAL A 181 -4.32 -56.64 6.87
C VAL A 181 -5.30 -57.39 5.97
N ASP A 182 -5.67 -56.81 4.83
CA ASP A 182 -6.57 -57.46 3.87
C ASP A 182 -5.94 -58.71 3.22
N ARG A 183 -4.63 -58.72 2.98
CA ARG A 183 -3.93 -59.91 2.46
C ARG A 183 -3.93 -61.03 3.50
N ALA A 184 -3.56 -60.72 4.74
CA ALA A 184 -3.55 -61.68 5.84
C ALA A 184 -4.95 -62.28 6.07
N ALA A 185 -6.02 -61.47 6.00
CA ALA A 185 -7.39 -61.95 6.12
C ALA A 185 -7.73 -62.96 5.00
N ARG A 186 -7.40 -62.65 3.74
CA ARG A 186 -7.64 -63.54 2.60
C ARG A 186 -6.83 -64.84 2.66
N GLU A 187 -5.66 -64.82 3.26
CA GLU A 187 -4.84 -66.02 3.47
C GLU A 187 -5.41 -66.88 4.59
N ALA A 188 -5.85 -66.27 5.69
CA ALA A 188 -6.49 -66.96 6.80
C ALA A 188 -7.80 -67.64 6.37
N ASP A 189 -8.61 -66.99 5.54
CA ASP A 189 -9.84 -67.58 5.01
C ASP A 189 -9.54 -68.79 4.10
N ARG A 190 -8.55 -68.69 3.21
CA ARG A 190 -8.11 -69.83 2.39
C ARG A 190 -7.62 -71.01 3.23
N ALA A 191 -6.83 -70.75 4.26
CA ALA A 191 -6.33 -71.79 5.16
C ALA A 191 -7.44 -72.51 5.94
N ARG A 192 -8.56 -71.82 6.21
CA ARG A 192 -9.75 -72.43 6.84
C ARG A 192 -10.52 -73.33 5.87
N ASP A 193 -10.62 -72.93 4.61
CA ASP A 193 -11.33 -73.72 3.59
C ASP A 193 -10.58 -75.02 3.23
N GLU A 194 -9.27 -75.07 3.47
CA GLU A 194 -8.40 -76.21 3.19
C GLU A 194 -8.26 -77.22 4.36
N ALA A 195 -8.80 -76.92 5.55
CA ALA A 195 -8.67 -77.73 6.78
C ALA A 195 -9.94 -78.53 7.11
#